data_AF-A0A935X160-F1
#
_entry.id   AF-A0A935X160-F1
#
_cell.length_a   1.000
_cell.length_b   1.000
_cell.length_c   1.000
_cell.angle_alpha   90.00
_cell.angle_beta   90.00
_cell.angle_gamma   90.00
#
_symmetry.space_group_name_H-M   'P 1'
#
loop_
_entity.id
_entity.type
_entity.pdbx_description
1 polymer ?
#
loop_
_entity_poly.entity_id
_entity_poly.type
_entity_poly.pdbx_seq_one_letter_code
_entity_poly.pdbx_strand_id
1 'polypeptide(L)'
;MQPNENQPAENQPAGHQPTGHQPADSPFPTVDAELIAKLDRPAPRYTSYPTVPEWTERFGAADLEARLQEAGQRPTSEPLSLYVHIPFCEERCTFCGCNVVIAKDRDRADRYIDHLALEMAHAKGLLDARGTLSQLHFGGGTPTFLTEAQLERLMGVIRDLFDLLPDAEVAIEIDPCVTSKAKLTQLRTLGFNRVSMGVQDFEPSVQAQIHRVQTPEETEDLLMHARALGFGGVNFDLIYGLPGQTSDSWGRTLATVERMRPDRLAVYSFAYVPEARPHQKRLPIANIPLGAAKLNLFRQAYEAFVGTGYQHIGMDHFALPSDELSQAQNQRTLNRNFQGYTVKAATDVIAFGSSAISDVAGAYAQNVVALPQYYAAVAEGRFPVDRGIALSDDDKQRRAIIKSIMCNMWVDLDDYGGRAAFEDELNALRSLEEDRLVEVNGSQLSVTPLGRIFVRNVAVVFDAYAKKSGQHTFSRTV
;
A
#
# COMPACT_ATOMS: atom_id res chain seq x y z
N MET A 1 -57.05 26.44 25.27
CA MET A 1 -56.66 27.85 25.23
C MET A 1 -55.20 27.93 24.85
N GLN A 2 -54.89 28.33 23.62
CA GLN A 2 -53.67 29.11 23.33
C GLN A 2 -54.03 30.60 23.54
N PRO A 3 -53.09 31.51 23.89
CA PRO A 3 -51.96 31.98 23.05
C PRO A 3 -50.60 31.91 23.80
N ASN A 4 -49.46 31.64 23.18
CA ASN A 4 -48.65 32.37 22.18
C ASN A 4 -48.05 33.69 22.72
N GLU A 5 -46.73 33.70 22.97
CA GLU A 5 -45.88 34.90 22.90
C GLU A 5 -44.44 34.50 22.56
N ASN A 6 -43.76 35.39 21.85
CA ASN A 6 -42.74 35.13 20.84
C ASN A 6 -41.51 36.02 21.13
N GLN A 7 -40.31 35.51 20.85
CA GLN A 7 -38.98 36.17 20.68
C GLN A 7 -38.18 36.62 21.93
N PRO A 8 -36.84 36.81 21.81
CA PRO A 8 -35.84 36.10 20.97
C PRO A 8 -34.65 35.57 21.80
N ALA A 9 -34.01 34.51 21.33
CA ALA A 9 -32.75 34.01 21.91
C ALA A 9 -31.58 34.91 21.49
N GLU A 10 -30.85 35.41 22.49
CA GLU A 10 -29.66 36.23 22.36
C GLU A 10 -28.52 35.49 21.63
N ASN A 11 -27.88 36.23 20.71
CA ASN A 11 -26.63 35.88 20.05
C ASN A 11 -25.53 35.53 21.08
N GLN A 12 -25.08 34.28 21.08
CA GLN A 12 -23.76 33.91 21.60
C GLN A 12 -22.77 33.83 20.43
N PRO A 13 -21.53 34.35 20.59
CA PRO A 13 -20.65 34.63 19.47
C PRO A 13 -20.08 33.36 18.85
N ALA A 14 -19.88 33.47 17.54
CA ALA A 14 -19.27 32.48 16.66
C ALA A 14 -17.97 31.89 17.23
N GLY A 15 -17.81 30.59 16.98
CA GLY A 15 -16.70 29.77 17.44
C GLY A 15 -15.33 30.33 17.09
N HIS A 16 -14.38 30.03 17.98
CA HIS A 16 -12.97 30.03 17.66
C HIS A 16 -12.72 29.21 16.39
N GLN A 17 -12.47 29.91 15.28
CA GLN A 17 -11.69 29.32 14.19
C GLN A 17 -10.27 29.14 14.71
N PRO A 18 -9.70 27.92 14.72
CA PRO A 18 -8.28 27.78 14.96
C PRO A 18 -7.57 28.33 13.72
N THR A 19 -7.15 29.59 13.78
CA THR A 19 -6.13 30.13 12.88
C THR A 19 -4.84 29.39 13.23
N GLY A 20 -4.56 28.33 12.48
CA GLY A 20 -3.34 27.54 12.63
C GLY A 20 -2.13 28.42 12.32
N HIS A 21 -1.57 29.05 13.34
CA HIS A 21 -0.23 29.59 13.28
C HIS A 21 0.72 28.39 13.16
N GLN A 22 1.30 28.21 11.97
CA GLN A 22 2.45 27.32 11.81
C GLN A 22 3.60 27.85 12.68
N PRO A 23 4.28 27.01 13.48
CA PRO A 23 5.56 27.41 14.05
C PRO A 23 6.51 27.77 12.91
N ALA A 24 7.30 28.83 13.06
CA ALA A 24 8.18 29.38 12.02
C ALA A 24 9.24 28.38 11.50
N ASP A 25 9.44 27.25 12.19
CA ASP A 25 10.45 26.23 11.90
C ASP A 25 9.85 24.86 11.54
N SER A 26 8.56 24.75 11.20
CA SER A 26 7.97 23.47 10.80
C SER A 26 8.57 22.98 9.46
N PRO A 27 9.05 21.72 9.38
CA PRO A 27 9.48 21.14 8.11
C PRO A 27 8.29 20.82 7.18
N PHE A 28 7.05 20.87 7.67
CA PHE A 28 5.87 20.57 6.87
C PHE A 28 5.55 21.75 5.92
N PRO A 29 5.45 21.51 4.60
CA PRO A 29 5.04 22.53 3.65
C PRO A 29 3.76 23.25 4.06
N THR A 30 3.71 24.58 3.89
CA THR A 30 2.48 25.35 4.13
C THR A 30 1.38 24.91 3.18
N VAL A 31 0.29 24.38 3.75
CA VAL A 31 -0.92 24.00 3.04
C VAL A 31 -2.06 24.87 3.56
N ASP A 32 -2.55 25.78 2.72
CA ASP A 32 -3.70 26.62 3.05
C ASP A 32 -5.05 25.94 2.74
N ALA A 33 -6.13 26.53 3.24
CA ALA A 33 -7.48 26.00 3.10
C ALA A 33 -7.99 26.04 1.65
N GLU A 34 -7.52 27.00 0.84
CA GLU A 34 -7.92 27.14 -0.56
C GLU A 34 -7.32 26.00 -1.40
N LEU A 35 -6.04 25.69 -1.18
CA LEU A 35 -5.36 24.57 -1.82
C LEU A 35 -6.01 23.23 -1.44
N ILE A 36 -6.36 23.03 -0.17
CA ILE A 36 -7.10 21.84 0.29
C ILE A 36 -8.43 21.73 -0.45
N ALA A 37 -9.23 22.79 -0.47
CA ALA A 37 -10.53 22.79 -1.13
C ALA A 37 -10.41 22.53 -2.65
N LYS A 38 -9.35 23.02 -3.28
CA LYS A 38 -9.05 22.81 -4.70
C LYS A 38 -8.68 21.35 -4.99
N LEU A 39 -7.79 20.77 -4.17
CA LEU A 39 -7.14 19.49 -4.45
C LEU A 39 -7.85 18.29 -3.85
N ASP A 40 -8.65 18.44 -2.79
CA ASP A 40 -9.36 17.36 -2.11
C ASP A 40 -10.45 16.75 -3.02
N ARG A 41 -10.04 15.78 -3.83
CA ARG A 41 -10.86 15.12 -4.85
C ARG A 41 -10.60 13.62 -4.83
N PRO A 42 -11.54 12.77 -5.26
CA PRO A 42 -11.27 11.36 -5.47
C PRO A 42 -10.14 11.18 -6.50
N ALA A 43 -9.09 10.46 -6.13
CA ALA A 43 -8.03 10.08 -7.05
C ALA A 43 -7.49 8.69 -6.70
N PRO A 44 -7.09 7.89 -7.70
CA PRO A 44 -6.46 6.61 -7.44
C PRO A 44 -5.22 6.76 -6.56
N ARG A 45 -4.95 5.73 -5.75
CA ARG A 45 -3.64 5.59 -5.08
C ARG A 45 -2.52 5.23 -6.06
N TYR A 46 -2.85 4.92 -7.31
CA TYR A 46 -1.93 4.44 -8.34
C TYR A 46 -1.03 3.30 -7.85
N THR A 47 -1.64 2.36 -7.12
CA THR A 47 -1.03 1.05 -6.86
C THR A 47 -0.75 0.31 -8.18
N SER A 48 -1.58 0.57 -9.19
CA SER A 48 -1.36 0.21 -10.59
C SER A 48 -1.87 1.31 -11.51
N TYR A 49 -1.40 1.28 -12.76
CA TYR A 49 -2.00 1.99 -13.88
C TYR A 49 -2.06 1.03 -15.09
N PRO A 50 -3.24 0.82 -15.71
CA PRO A 50 -4.55 1.30 -15.32
C PRO A 50 -5.01 0.76 -13.96
N THR A 51 -6.00 1.41 -13.38
CA THR A 51 -6.52 1.08 -12.06
C THR A 51 -7.53 -0.07 -12.10
N VAL A 52 -7.75 -0.76 -10.98
CA VAL A 52 -8.64 -1.95 -10.90
C VAL A 52 -10.05 -1.72 -11.50
N PRO A 53 -10.69 -0.54 -11.37
CA PRO A 53 -11.97 -0.27 -12.05
C PRO A 53 -11.99 -0.47 -13.56
N GLU A 54 -10.83 -0.35 -14.23
CA GLU A 54 -10.70 -0.57 -15.68
C GLU A 54 -10.57 -2.05 -16.05
N TRP A 55 -10.42 -2.93 -15.06
CA TRP A 55 -10.23 -4.36 -15.28
C TRP A 55 -11.57 -5.05 -15.45
N THR A 56 -11.62 -6.03 -16.35
CA THR A 56 -12.88 -6.68 -16.74
C THR A 56 -12.76 -8.20 -16.66
N GLU A 57 -13.90 -8.87 -16.53
CA GLU A 57 -14.02 -10.34 -16.58
C GLU A 57 -13.75 -10.91 -17.98
N ARG A 58 -13.51 -10.06 -19.00
CA ARG A 58 -13.11 -10.51 -20.35
C ARG A 58 -11.69 -11.07 -20.38
N PHE A 59 -10.83 -10.59 -19.48
CA PHE A 59 -9.50 -11.15 -19.28
C PHE A 59 -9.62 -12.31 -18.28
N GLY A 60 -9.46 -13.54 -18.76
CA GLY A 60 -9.69 -14.76 -17.98
C GLY A 60 -8.45 -15.64 -17.82
N ALA A 61 -8.67 -16.89 -17.42
CA ALA A 61 -7.60 -17.87 -17.16
C ALA A 61 -6.69 -18.12 -18.38
N ALA A 62 -7.27 -18.28 -19.58
CA ALA A 62 -6.51 -18.50 -20.80
C ALA A 62 -5.61 -17.30 -21.18
N ASP A 63 -6.06 -16.08 -20.88
CA ASP A 63 -5.25 -14.88 -21.10
C ASP A 63 -4.05 -14.85 -20.15
N LEU A 64 -4.24 -15.20 -18.87
CA LEU A 64 -3.14 -15.31 -17.91
C LEU A 64 -2.16 -16.42 -18.30
N GLU A 65 -2.64 -17.58 -18.76
CA GLU A 65 -1.81 -18.66 -19.29
C GLU A 65 -0.90 -18.17 -20.41
N ALA A 66 -1.45 -17.47 -21.39
CA ALA A 66 -0.68 -16.91 -22.51
C ALA A 66 0.38 -15.90 -22.03
N ARG A 67 0.07 -15.09 -21.00
CA ARG A 67 1.03 -14.11 -20.44
C ARG A 67 2.14 -14.78 -19.63
N LEU A 68 1.84 -15.85 -18.90
CA LEU A 68 2.85 -16.65 -18.22
C LEU A 68 3.79 -17.33 -19.20
N GLN A 69 3.27 -17.87 -20.31
CA GLN A 69 4.07 -18.43 -21.40
C GLN A 69 4.98 -17.38 -22.05
N GLU A 70 4.45 -16.19 -22.35
CA GLU A 70 5.26 -15.07 -22.85
C GLU A 70 6.36 -14.66 -21.86
N ALA A 71 6.03 -14.61 -20.56
CA ALA A 71 7.01 -14.33 -19.51
C ALA A 71 8.06 -15.43 -19.36
N GLY A 72 7.72 -16.69 -19.65
CA GLY A 72 8.64 -17.84 -19.65
C GLY A 72 9.68 -17.78 -20.76
N GLN A 73 9.36 -17.13 -21.88
CA GLN A 73 10.27 -16.92 -23.02
C GLN A 73 11.33 -15.83 -22.77
N ARG A 74 11.23 -15.07 -21.67
CA ARG A 74 12.22 -14.05 -21.30
C ARG A 74 13.52 -14.68 -20.80
N PRO A 75 14.66 -13.97 -20.89
CA PRO A 75 15.93 -14.48 -20.39
C PRO A 75 15.85 -14.90 -18.92
N THR A 76 16.45 -16.04 -18.58
CA THR A 76 16.53 -16.52 -17.18
C THR A 76 17.32 -15.59 -16.26
N SER A 77 18.13 -14.70 -16.83
CA SER A 77 18.81 -13.62 -16.11
C SER A 77 17.87 -12.52 -15.62
N GLU A 78 16.61 -12.47 -16.07
CA GLU A 78 15.59 -11.54 -15.58
C GLU A 78 14.76 -12.21 -14.47
N PRO A 79 15.06 -11.95 -13.19
CA PRO A 79 14.36 -12.60 -12.10
C PRO A 79 12.90 -12.14 -11.99
N LEU A 80 12.09 -12.98 -11.36
CA LEU A 80 10.69 -12.74 -11.03
C LEU A 80 10.55 -12.13 -9.63
N SER A 81 9.44 -11.45 -9.39
CA SER A 81 8.93 -11.18 -8.04
C SER A 81 7.74 -12.09 -7.78
N LEU A 82 7.71 -12.76 -6.63
CA LEU A 82 6.62 -13.64 -6.23
C LEU A 82 5.86 -13.06 -5.03
N TYR A 83 4.53 -12.95 -5.15
CA TYR A 83 3.66 -12.59 -4.03
C TYR A 83 2.78 -13.78 -3.65
N VAL A 84 2.65 -14.05 -2.35
CA VAL A 84 1.71 -15.04 -1.82
C VAL A 84 0.73 -14.36 -0.89
N HIS A 85 -0.54 -14.44 -1.24
CA HIS A 85 -1.61 -13.91 -0.40
C HIS A 85 -2.04 -14.96 0.63
N ILE A 86 -1.87 -14.68 1.91
CA ILE A 86 -2.39 -15.48 3.03
C ILE A 86 -3.61 -14.77 3.61
N PRO A 87 -4.84 -15.22 3.33
CA PRO A 87 -6.04 -14.42 3.62
C PRO A 87 -6.50 -14.54 5.08
N PHE A 88 -5.86 -15.36 5.91
CA PHE A 88 -6.41 -15.69 7.23
C PHE A 88 -6.04 -14.68 8.31
N CYS A 89 -7.01 -14.34 9.17
CA CYS A 89 -6.81 -13.60 10.40
C CYS A 89 -7.59 -14.29 11.54
N GLU A 90 -7.07 -14.24 12.77
CA GLU A 90 -7.79 -14.77 13.94
C GLU A 90 -9.02 -13.93 14.28
N GLU A 91 -8.90 -12.61 14.14
CA GLU A 91 -9.94 -11.65 14.46
C GLU A 91 -10.14 -10.61 13.35
N ARG A 92 -11.34 -10.02 13.33
CA ARG A 92 -11.69 -8.93 12.40
C ARG A 92 -11.45 -7.59 13.06
N CYS A 93 -10.34 -6.94 12.73
CA CYS A 93 -10.16 -5.52 13.03
C CYS A 93 -11.25 -4.69 12.30
N THR A 94 -11.92 -3.80 13.03
CA THR A 94 -13.09 -3.07 12.50
C THR A 94 -12.71 -2.05 11.44
N PHE A 95 -11.46 -1.56 11.43
CA PHE A 95 -10.93 -0.64 10.41
C PHE A 95 -10.51 -1.32 9.09
N CYS A 96 -10.22 -2.63 9.11
CA CYS A 96 -9.43 -3.28 8.06
C CYS A 96 -10.10 -3.21 6.68
N GLY A 97 -9.35 -2.75 5.67
CA GLY A 97 -9.76 -2.72 4.25
C GLY A 97 -9.29 -3.92 3.43
N CYS A 98 -8.49 -4.82 4.00
CA CYS A 98 -7.89 -5.95 3.30
C CYS A 98 -8.90 -7.06 2.98
N ASN A 99 -8.57 -7.90 1.99
CA ASN A 99 -9.30 -9.13 1.71
C ASN A 99 -8.86 -10.19 2.71
N VAL A 100 -9.71 -10.49 3.69
CA VAL A 100 -9.37 -11.46 4.75
C VAL A 100 -10.53 -12.41 5.06
N VAL A 101 -10.18 -13.61 5.48
CA VAL A 101 -11.05 -14.69 5.96
C VAL A 101 -10.76 -14.86 7.45
N ILE A 102 -11.80 -14.70 8.27
CA ILE A 102 -11.66 -14.93 9.71
C ILE A 102 -11.75 -16.43 9.98
N ALA A 103 -10.75 -16.97 10.67
CA ALA A 103 -10.66 -18.36 11.04
C ALA A 103 -10.06 -18.48 12.43
N LYS A 104 -10.59 -19.40 13.25
CA LYS A 104 -10.01 -19.75 14.56
C LYS A 104 -9.17 -21.02 14.49
N ASP A 105 -9.49 -21.89 13.55
CA ASP A 105 -8.85 -23.16 13.28
C ASP A 105 -7.73 -22.99 12.24
N ARG A 106 -6.48 -23.21 12.67
CA ARG A 106 -5.30 -23.08 11.80
C ARG A 106 -5.23 -24.19 10.74
N ASP A 107 -5.91 -25.32 10.95
CA ASP A 107 -5.96 -26.45 10.01
C ASP A 107 -6.60 -26.09 8.66
N ARG A 108 -7.42 -25.03 8.60
CA ARG A 108 -7.97 -24.51 7.34
C ARG A 108 -6.89 -24.01 6.39
N ALA A 109 -5.73 -23.62 6.92
CA ALA A 109 -4.61 -23.20 6.12
C ALA A 109 -3.94 -24.36 5.39
N ASP A 110 -4.04 -25.61 5.86
CA ASP A 110 -3.42 -26.76 5.20
C ASP A 110 -4.03 -26.99 3.82
N ARG A 111 -5.36 -27.01 3.73
CA ARG A 111 -6.07 -27.06 2.45
C ARG A 111 -5.68 -25.89 1.54
N TYR A 112 -5.51 -24.70 2.11
CA TYR A 112 -5.13 -23.53 1.31
C TYR A 112 -3.72 -23.67 0.75
N ILE A 113 -2.76 -24.15 1.56
CA ILE A 113 -1.39 -24.44 1.12
C ILE A 113 -1.37 -25.53 0.05
N ASP A 114 -2.22 -26.56 0.13
CA ASP A 114 -2.36 -27.58 -0.92
C ASP A 114 -2.71 -26.94 -2.27
N HIS A 115 -3.66 -26.00 -2.27
CA HIS A 115 -4.10 -25.34 -3.50
C HIS A 115 -3.07 -24.31 -3.99
N LEU A 116 -2.40 -23.59 -3.09
CA LEU A 116 -1.25 -22.75 -3.46
C LEU A 116 -0.18 -23.57 -4.18
N ALA A 117 0.14 -24.77 -3.69
CA ALA A 117 1.14 -25.63 -4.32
C ALA A 117 0.72 -26.07 -5.73
N LEU A 118 -0.56 -26.42 -5.93
CA LEU A 118 -1.10 -26.76 -7.25
C LEU A 118 -1.07 -25.56 -8.22
N GLU A 119 -1.46 -24.38 -7.75
CA GLU A 119 -1.46 -23.14 -8.54
C GLU A 119 -0.03 -22.74 -8.95
N MET A 120 0.92 -22.80 -8.01
CA MET A 120 2.33 -22.51 -8.26
C MET A 120 2.97 -23.51 -9.22
N ALA A 121 2.68 -24.81 -9.05
CA ALA A 121 3.19 -25.84 -9.95
C ALA A 121 2.66 -25.65 -11.38
N HIS A 122 1.38 -25.30 -11.53
CA HIS A 122 0.80 -25.00 -12.84
C HIS A 122 1.49 -23.80 -13.49
N ALA A 123 1.62 -22.68 -12.78
CA ALA A 123 2.32 -21.50 -13.30
C ALA A 123 3.79 -21.80 -13.63
N LYS A 124 4.49 -22.55 -12.78
CA LYS A 124 5.90 -22.90 -13.01
C LYS A 124 6.10 -23.73 -14.28
N GLY A 125 5.13 -24.58 -14.63
CA GLY A 125 5.13 -25.34 -15.88
C GLY A 125 5.01 -24.47 -17.13
N LEU A 126 4.46 -23.27 -17.01
CA LEU A 126 4.31 -22.31 -18.12
C LEU A 126 5.48 -21.32 -18.25
N LEU A 127 6.33 -21.24 -17.22
CA LEU A 127 7.48 -20.32 -17.19
C LEU A 127 8.75 -20.92 -17.82
N ASP A 128 8.66 -22.08 -18.48
CA ASP A 128 9.79 -22.81 -19.06
C ASP A 128 10.97 -22.93 -18.06
N ALA A 129 12.16 -22.49 -18.47
CA ALA A 129 13.37 -22.49 -17.66
C ALA A 129 13.45 -21.30 -16.69
N ARG A 130 12.56 -20.31 -16.79
CA ARG A 130 12.53 -19.17 -15.89
C ARG A 130 11.93 -19.60 -14.55
N GLY A 131 12.66 -19.32 -13.47
CA GLY A 131 12.27 -19.73 -12.12
C GLY A 131 13.05 -19.03 -11.01
N THR A 132 13.90 -18.07 -11.35
CA THR A 132 14.71 -17.35 -10.37
C THR A 132 13.95 -16.16 -9.80
N LEU A 133 13.97 -15.99 -8.48
CA LEU A 133 13.26 -14.94 -7.75
C LEU A 133 14.25 -13.92 -7.17
N SER A 134 14.02 -12.64 -7.45
CA SER A 134 14.69 -11.52 -6.76
C SER A 134 13.86 -10.99 -5.59
N GLN A 135 12.57 -11.28 -5.57
CA GLN A 135 11.67 -10.94 -4.48
C GLN A 135 10.69 -12.08 -4.18
N LEU A 136 10.43 -12.27 -2.89
CA LEU A 136 9.34 -13.08 -2.36
C LEU A 136 8.64 -12.30 -1.26
N HIS A 137 7.32 -12.13 -1.36
CA HIS A 137 6.55 -11.40 -0.36
C HIS A 137 5.32 -12.18 0.09
N PHE A 138 5.20 -12.39 1.39
CA PHE A 138 3.98 -12.92 2.02
C PHE A 138 3.18 -11.78 2.65
N GLY A 139 1.95 -11.58 2.19
CA GLY A 139 1.06 -10.55 2.74
C GLY A 139 -0.39 -11.01 2.78
N GLY A 140 -1.30 -10.09 3.09
CA GLY A 140 -2.75 -10.30 2.90
C GLY A 140 -3.57 -10.02 4.14
N GLY A 141 -4.01 -11.08 4.81
CA GLY A 141 -4.57 -11.01 6.16
C GLY A 141 -3.42 -10.96 7.16
N THR A 142 -3.09 -12.12 7.74
CA THR A 142 -1.97 -12.25 8.66
C THR A 142 -1.14 -13.46 8.24
N PRO A 143 -0.05 -13.32 7.47
CA PRO A 143 0.83 -14.44 7.14
C PRO A 143 1.29 -15.26 8.35
N THR A 144 1.51 -14.61 9.51
CA THR A 144 1.88 -15.29 10.76
C THR A 144 0.71 -16.00 11.48
N PHE A 145 -0.50 -16.00 10.88
CA PHE A 145 -1.57 -16.95 11.19
C PHE A 145 -1.13 -18.39 10.92
N LEU A 146 -0.29 -18.61 9.91
CA LEU A 146 0.27 -19.92 9.65
C LEU A 146 1.09 -20.39 10.85
N THR A 147 0.96 -21.68 11.18
CA THR A 147 1.85 -22.32 12.15
C THR A 147 3.27 -22.41 11.58
N GLU A 148 4.22 -22.65 12.47
CA GLU A 148 5.62 -22.85 12.15
C GLU A 148 5.81 -23.96 11.10
N ALA A 149 5.12 -25.09 11.25
CA ALA A 149 5.17 -26.20 10.30
C ALA A 149 4.54 -25.85 8.94
N GLN A 150 3.46 -25.07 8.94
CA GLN A 150 2.80 -24.59 7.73
C GLN A 150 3.67 -23.60 6.93
N LEU A 151 4.38 -22.70 7.63
CA LEU A 151 5.35 -21.79 7.02
C LEU A 151 6.51 -22.54 6.40
N GLU A 152 7.06 -23.52 7.11
CA GLU A 152 8.13 -24.38 6.60
C GLU A 152 7.68 -25.16 5.36
N ARG A 153 6.48 -25.73 5.40
CA ARG A 153 5.87 -26.44 4.28
C ARG A 153 5.71 -25.55 3.05
N LEU A 154 5.12 -24.37 3.21
CA LEU A 154 4.89 -23.44 2.09
C LEU A 154 6.21 -22.94 1.50
N MET A 155 7.19 -22.62 2.33
CA MET A 155 8.53 -22.24 1.86
C MET A 155 9.26 -23.41 1.18
N GLY A 156 9.03 -24.65 1.62
CA GLY A 156 9.49 -25.86 0.94
C GLY A 156 8.95 -25.94 -0.49
N VAL A 157 7.62 -25.84 -0.65
CA VAL A 157 6.97 -25.81 -1.97
C VAL A 157 7.56 -24.75 -2.89
N ILE A 158 7.77 -23.53 -2.38
CA ILE A 158 8.34 -22.45 -3.17
C ILE A 158 9.77 -22.78 -3.61
N ARG A 159 10.61 -23.32 -2.72
CA ARG A 159 12.00 -23.71 -3.03
C ARG A 159 12.10 -24.91 -3.98
N ASP A 160 11.11 -25.79 -3.99
CA ASP A 160 11.06 -26.91 -4.93
C ASP A 160 10.71 -26.45 -6.35
N LEU A 161 10.01 -25.32 -6.49
CA LEU A 161 9.55 -24.77 -7.76
C LEU A 161 10.40 -23.62 -8.29
N PHE A 162 11.02 -22.84 -7.40
CA PHE A 162 11.70 -21.59 -7.72
C PHE A 162 13.03 -21.45 -6.96
N ASP A 163 13.99 -20.80 -7.60
CA ASP A 163 15.31 -20.51 -7.04
C ASP A 163 15.36 -19.09 -6.50
N LEU A 164 15.62 -18.92 -5.19
CA LEU A 164 15.85 -17.59 -4.62
C LEU A 164 17.28 -17.13 -4.92
N LEU A 165 17.44 -15.91 -5.43
CA LEU A 165 18.76 -15.29 -5.53
C LEU A 165 19.40 -15.14 -4.14
N PRO A 166 20.74 -15.21 -4.04
CA PRO A 166 21.43 -15.03 -2.75
C PRO A 166 21.10 -13.71 -2.05
N ASP A 167 20.83 -12.66 -2.83
CA ASP A 167 20.46 -11.32 -2.37
C ASP A 167 18.98 -10.98 -2.60
N ALA A 168 18.12 -12.01 -2.74
CA ALA A 168 16.69 -11.83 -2.89
C ALA A 168 16.08 -11.15 -1.65
N GLU A 169 15.14 -10.23 -1.88
CA GLU A 169 14.31 -9.70 -0.80
C GLU A 169 13.24 -10.73 -0.46
N VAL A 170 13.22 -11.21 0.79
CA VAL A 170 12.24 -12.19 1.28
C VAL A 170 11.48 -11.56 2.44
N ALA A 171 10.31 -11.00 2.13
CA ALA A 171 9.52 -10.14 3.01
C ALA A 171 8.25 -10.83 3.51
N ILE A 172 7.83 -10.49 4.73
CA ILE A 172 6.57 -10.96 5.32
C ILE A 172 5.90 -9.88 6.17
N GLU A 173 4.59 -9.74 6.02
CA GLU A 173 3.74 -8.96 6.94
C GLU A 173 3.47 -9.77 8.21
N ILE A 174 3.64 -9.14 9.38
CA ILE A 174 3.42 -9.75 10.68
C ILE A 174 2.47 -8.91 11.53
N ASP A 175 1.68 -9.60 12.33
CA ASP A 175 0.88 -8.99 13.38
C ASP A 175 1.56 -9.20 14.74
N PRO A 176 1.99 -8.13 15.44
CA PRO A 176 2.64 -8.24 16.75
C PRO A 176 1.82 -9.02 17.79
N CYS A 177 0.49 -8.99 17.70
CA CYS A 177 -0.41 -9.69 18.62
C CYS A 177 -0.30 -11.21 18.59
N VAL A 178 0.10 -11.80 17.45
CA VAL A 178 0.09 -13.26 17.24
C VAL A 178 1.45 -13.83 16.83
N THR A 179 2.48 -12.97 16.75
CA THR A 179 3.82 -13.36 16.33
C THR A 179 4.74 -13.45 17.54
N SER A 180 5.16 -14.66 17.91
CA SER A 180 6.12 -14.87 19.00
C SER A 180 7.57 -14.64 18.53
N LYS A 181 8.50 -14.38 19.47
CA LYS A 181 9.95 -14.34 19.18
C LYS A 181 10.46 -15.66 18.57
N ALA A 182 9.90 -16.80 19.00
CA ALA A 182 10.22 -18.11 18.43
C ALA A 182 9.80 -18.20 16.95
N LYS A 183 8.58 -17.76 16.63
CA LYS A 183 8.10 -17.69 15.24
C LYS A 183 8.96 -16.76 14.39
N LEU A 184 9.32 -15.59 14.91
CA LEU A 184 10.21 -14.65 14.20
C LEU A 184 11.61 -15.22 13.94
N THR A 185 12.14 -16.01 14.90
CA THR A 185 13.41 -16.74 14.72
C THR A 185 13.28 -17.77 13.60
N GLN A 186 12.18 -18.53 13.57
CA GLN A 186 11.94 -19.50 12.51
C GLN A 186 11.79 -18.83 11.14
N LEU A 187 11.10 -17.69 11.05
CA LEU A 187 11.02 -16.90 9.81
C LEU A 187 12.41 -16.55 9.29
N ARG A 188 13.33 -16.14 10.17
CA ARG A 188 14.73 -15.89 9.77
C ARG A 188 15.39 -17.14 9.22
N THR A 189 15.24 -18.29 9.89
CA THR A 189 15.76 -19.59 9.41
C THR A 189 15.19 -20.01 8.06
N LEU A 190 13.93 -19.68 7.79
CA LEU A 190 13.28 -19.96 6.51
C LEU A 190 13.75 -19.06 5.35
N GLY A 191 14.55 -18.03 5.64
CA GLY A 191 15.14 -17.12 4.65
C GLY A 191 14.54 -15.73 4.64
N PHE A 192 13.48 -15.46 5.41
CA PHE A 192 12.93 -14.10 5.51
C PHE A 192 14.00 -13.14 6.05
N ASN A 193 14.12 -11.98 5.40
CA ASN A 193 15.12 -10.96 5.72
C ASN A 193 14.50 -9.55 5.85
N ARG A 194 13.19 -9.41 5.59
CA ARG A 194 12.43 -8.18 5.80
C ARG A 194 11.07 -8.45 6.46
N VAL A 195 10.63 -7.56 7.34
CA VAL A 195 9.31 -7.65 8.01
C VAL A 195 8.55 -6.32 8.01
N SER A 196 7.23 -6.38 7.88
CA SER A 196 6.32 -5.26 8.13
C SER A 196 5.42 -5.57 9.33
N MET A 197 5.36 -4.69 10.31
CA MET A 197 4.58 -4.88 11.54
C MET A 197 3.34 -3.98 11.52
N GLY A 198 2.16 -4.58 11.60
CA GLY A 198 0.91 -3.84 11.73
C GLY A 198 0.74 -3.25 13.13
N VAL A 199 1.11 -1.99 13.36
CA VAL A 199 1.02 -1.32 14.67
C VAL A 199 -0.26 -0.52 14.82
N GLN A 200 -0.58 0.28 13.79
CA GLN A 200 -1.77 1.11 13.63
C GLN A 200 -1.84 2.30 14.60
N ASP A 201 -1.98 2.03 15.91
CA ASP A 201 -2.03 3.02 16.99
C ASP A 201 -1.70 2.35 18.34
N PHE A 202 -1.10 3.07 19.28
CA PHE A 202 -0.86 2.63 20.67
C PHE A 202 -1.86 3.18 21.68
N GLU A 203 -2.70 4.14 21.31
CA GLU A 203 -3.69 4.73 22.21
C GLU A 203 -4.77 3.69 22.58
N PRO A 204 -4.90 3.31 23.87
CA PRO A 204 -5.83 2.24 24.27
C PRO A 204 -7.29 2.52 23.90
N SER A 205 -7.71 3.78 23.96
CA SER A 205 -9.07 4.19 23.60
C SER A 205 -9.37 4.09 22.10
N VAL A 206 -8.35 4.25 21.25
CA VAL A 206 -8.46 4.04 19.79
C VAL A 206 -8.45 2.54 19.49
N GLN A 207 -7.48 1.80 20.06
CA GLN A 207 -7.36 0.35 19.92
C GLN A 207 -8.65 -0.42 20.24
N ALA A 208 -9.34 -0.02 21.32
CA ALA A 208 -10.63 -0.60 21.71
C ALA A 208 -11.71 -0.39 20.63
N GLN A 209 -11.77 0.79 20.00
CA GLN A 209 -12.74 1.09 18.94
C GLN A 209 -12.42 0.34 17.64
N ILE A 210 -11.13 0.10 17.36
CA ILE A 210 -10.68 -0.55 16.15
C ILE A 210 -10.55 -2.09 16.26
N HIS A 211 -10.82 -2.63 17.46
CA HIS A 211 -10.69 -4.05 17.81
C HIS A 211 -9.30 -4.59 17.48
N ARG A 212 -8.27 -3.92 17.98
CA ARG A 212 -6.87 -4.30 17.83
C ARG A 212 -6.08 -3.85 19.04
N VAL A 213 -5.99 -4.72 20.05
CA VAL A 213 -5.31 -4.41 21.32
C VAL A 213 -3.88 -4.94 21.28
N GLN A 214 -2.91 -4.06 21.49
CA GLN A 214 -1.49 -4.39 21.60
C GLN A 214 -0.77 -3.36 22.45
N THR A 215 0.23 -3.80 23.20
CA THR A 215 1.07 -2.91 24.00
C THR A 215 2.28 -2.40 23.19
N PRO A 216 2.80 -1.20 23.51
CA PRO A 216 4.10 -0.77 23.02
C PRO A 216 5.21 -1.79 23.30
N GLU A 217 5.21 -2.38 24.50
CA GLU A 217 6.24 -3.30 24.95
C GLU A 217 6.31 -4.56 24.07
N GLU A 218 5.16 -5.16 23.71
CA GLU A 218 5.12 -6.31 22.79
C GLU A 218 5.72 -6.00 21.42
N THR A 219 5.46 -4.79 20.91
CA THR A 219 5.96 -4.35 19.60
C THR A 219 7.47 -4.06 19.67
N GLU A 220 7.92 -3.36 20.72
CA GLU A 220 9.33 -3.02 20.94
C GLU A 220 10.17 -4.29 21.11
N ASP A 221 9.67 -5.26 21.87
CA ASP A 221 10.31 -6.57 22.07
C ASP A 221 10.50 -7.34 20.76
N LEU A 222 9.51 -7.33 19.87
CA LEU A 222 9.61 -7.97 18.55
C LEU A 222 10.55 -7.22 17.62
N LEU A 223 10.52 -5.88 17.63
CA LEU A 223 11.45 -5.05 16.85
C LEU A 223 12.90 -5.33 17.25
N MET A 224 13.20 -5.34 18.56
CA MET A 224 14.55 -5.59 19.04
C MET A 224 15.02 -7.01 18.71
N HIS A 225 14.11 -7.99 18.77
CA HIS A 225 14.41 -9.36 18.34
C HIS A 225 14.65 -9.47 16.83
N ALA A 226 13.85 -8.79 16.01
CA ALA A 226 14.04 -8.73 14.55
C ALA A 226 15.44 -8.17 14.21
N ARG A 227 15.83 -7.08 14.87
CA ARG A 227 17.16 -6.48 14.70
C ARG A 227 18.28 -7.44 15.10
N ALA A 228 18.15 -8.12 16.23
CA ALA A 228 19.15 -9.09 16.69
C ALA A 228 19.32 -10.27 15.71
N LEU A 229 18.26 -10.66 14.99
CA LEU A 229 18.29 -11.68 13.94
C LEU A 229 18.81 -11.17 12.59
N GLY A 230 19.06 -9.85 12.46
CA GLY A 230 19.54 -9.22 11.24
C GLY A 230 18.47 -9.02 10.16
N PHE A 231 17.21 -8.85 10.55
CA PHE A 231 16.19 -8.32 9.62
C PHE A 231 16.54 -6.87 9.27
N GLY A 232 16.48 -6.55 7.97
CA GLY A 232 16.65 -5.19 7.47
C GLY A 232 15.31 -4.57 7.07
N GLY A 233 15.26 -3.23 7.05
CA GLY A 233 14.10 -2.49 6.54
C GLY A 233 12.81 -2.79 7.30
N VAL A 234 12.91 -2.98 8.62
CA VAL A 234 11.76 -3.26 9.50
C VAL A 234 10.78 -2.09 9.41
N ASN A 235 9.59 -2.37 8.87
CA ASN A 235 8.54 -1.39 8.65
C ASN A 235 7.49 -1.43 9.76
N PHE A 236 7.03 -0.26 10.19
CA PHE A 236 5.80 -0.13 10.99
C PHE A 236 4.68 0.46 10.13
N ASP A 237 3.54 -0.23 10.11
CA ASP A 237 2.30 0.31 9.54
C ASP A 237 1.54 1.04 10.64
N LEU A 238 1.23 2.32 10.40
CA LEU A 238 0.45 3.20 11.27
C LEU A 238 -0.76 3.73 10.50
N ILE A 239 -1.82 4.12 11.20
CA ILE A 239 -3.03 4.66 10.56
C ILE A 239 -3.47 5.95 11.24
N TYR A 240 -3.58 7.03 10.47
CA TYR A 240 -4.16 8.29 10.95
C TYR A 240 -5.59 8.48 10.45
N GLY A 241 -6.41 9.17 11.25
CA GLY A 241 -7.85 9.33 11.02
C GLY A 241 -8.69 8.16 11.53
N LEU A 242 -8.17 7.33 12.44
CA LEU A 242 -8.98 6.30 13.13
C LEU A 242 -9.98 6.93 14.10
N PRO A 243 -11.11 6.25 14.41
CA PRO A 243 -12.09 6.79 15.33
C PRO A 243 -11.51 7.02 16.74
N GLY A 244 -11.74 8.20 17.28
CA GLY A 244 -11.29 8.62 18.60
C GLY A 244 -9.87 9.20 18.64
N GLN A 245 -9.14 9.21 17.52
CA GLN A 245 -7.85 9.89 17.45
C GLN A 245 -8.02 11.40 17.61
N THR A 246 -7.28 11.95 18.56
CA THR A 246 -7.06 13.39 18.74
C THR A 246 -5.59 13.73 18.50
N SER A 247 -5.25 15.01 18.36
CA SER A 247 -3.85 15.45 18.29
C SER A 247 -3.02 14.94 19.47
N ASP A 248 -3.57 14.99 20.70
CA ASP A 248 -2.82 14.60 21.89
C ASP A 248 -2.58 13.09 21.96
N SER A 249 -3.60 12.27 21.64
CA SER A 249 -3.42 10.81 21.60
C SER A 249 -2.47 10.39 20.50
N TRP A 250 -2.60 11.01 19.33
CA TRP A 250 -1.75 10.70 18.19
C TRP A 250 -0.29 11.09 18.46
N GLY A 251 -0.07 12.27 19.06
CA GLY A 251 1.26 12.70 19.50
C GLY A 251 1.93 11.71 20.47
N ARG A 252 1.19 11.11 21.41
CA ARG A 252 1.73 10.06 22.30
C ARG A 252 2.13 8.79 21.54
N THR A 253 1.32 8.37 20.57
CA THR A 253 1.63 7.24 19.70
C THR A 253 2.88 7.52 18.86
N LEU A 254 2.96 8.70 18.24
CA LEU A 254 4.14 9.12 17.46
C LEU A 254 5.41 9.15 18.31
N ALA A 255 5.39 9.78 19.49
CA ALA A 255 6.54 9.82 20.39
C ALA A 255 7.03 8.42 20.81
N THR A 256 6.10 7.48 20.96
CA THR A 256 6.41 6.08 21.25
C THR A 256 7.12 5.41 20.06
N VAL A 257 6.61 5.60 18.85
CA VAL A 257 7.21 5.05 17.62
C VAL A 257 8.57 5.68 17.32
N GLU A 258 8.73 6.99 17.53
CA GLU A 258 10.01 7.70 17.38
C GLU A 258 11.10 7.11 18.28
N ARG A 259 10.75 6.75 19.52
CA ARG A 259 11.66 6.09 20.46
C ARG A 259 12.09 4.70 19.97
N MET A 260 11.15 3.91 19.44
CA MET A 260 11.45 2.58 18.88
C MET A 260 12.31 2.67 17.60
N ARG A 261 12.12 3.75 16.85
CA ARG A 261 12.89 4.14 15.66
C ARG A 261 12.96 3.04 14.58
N PRO A 262 11.84 2.51 14.04
CA PRO A 262 11.88 1.49 12.98
C PRO A 262 12.62 2.00 11.74
N ASP A 263 13.02 1.12 10.81
CA ASP A 263 13.78 1.55 9.63
C ASP A 263 12.89 2.27 8.62
N ARG A 264 11.61 1.85 8.56
CA ARG A 264 10.59 2.36 7.65
C ARG A 264 9.27 2.56 8.39
N LEU A 265 8.46 3.50 7.89
CA LEU A 265 7.11 3.78 8.36
C LEU A 265 6.18 3.91 7.16
N ALA A 266 5.02 3.29 7.23
CA ALA A 266 3.89 3.56 6.34
C ALA A 266 2.71 4.08 7.17
N VAL A 267 2.39 5.36 7.02
CA VAL A 267 1.42 6.10 7.85
C VAL A 267 0.13 6.33 7.08
N TYR A 268 -0.65 5.27 6.93
CA TYR A 268 -1.82 5.24 6.05
C TYR A 268 -2.95 6.16 6.51
N SER A 269 -3.57 6.84 5.55
CA SER A 269 -4.84 7.53 5.74
C SER A 269 -5.97 6.51 5.92
N PHE A 270 -6.72 6.58 7.03
CA PHE A 270 -7.86 5.69 7.24
C PHE A 270 -8.94 5.89 6.17
N ALA A 271 -9.31 4.81 5.49
CA ALA A 271 -10.38 4.80 4.49
C ALA A 271 -11.65 4.14 5.05
N TYR A 272 -12.66 4.98 5.32
CA TYR A 272 -14.00 4.52 5.68
C TYR A 272 -14.83 4.28 4.41
N VAL A 273 -15.06 3.01 4.07
CA VAL A 273 -15.71 2.52 2.85
C VAL A 273 -16.70 1.38 3.18
N PRO A 274 -17.73 1.64 4.01
CA PRO A 274 -18.64 0.62 4.52
C PRO A 274 -19.47 -0.09 3.43
N GLU A 275 -19.57 0.48 2.22
CA GLU A 275 -20.18 -0.14 1.05
C GLU A 275 -19.34 -1.33 0.55
N ALA A 276 -18.02 -1.14 0.45
CA ALA A 276 -17.08 -2.18 0.04
C ALA A 276 -16.65 -3.08 1.21
N ARG A 277 -16.72 -2.58 2.44
CA ARG A 277 -16.28 -3.26 3.68
C ARG A 277 -17.34 -3.14 4.78
N PRO A 278 -18.43 -3.93 4.72
CA PRO A 278 -19.58 -3.76 5.62
C PRO A 278 -19.28 -3.86 7.12
N HIS A 279 -18.21 -4.56 7.52
CA HIS A 279 -17.81 -4.65 8.94
C HIS A 279 -17.37 -3.30 9.52
N GLN A 280 -16.93 -2.34 8.69
CA GLN A 280 -16.59 -0.99 9.14
C GLN A 280 -17.79 -0.23 9.70
N LYS A 281 -19.05 -0.62 9.40
CA LYS A 281 -20.27 -0.03 9.99
C LYS A 281 -20.34 -0.16 11.53
N ARG A 282 -19.48 -0.98 12.12
CA ARG A 282 -19.34 -1.12 13.58
C ARG A 282 -18.54 0.02 14.22
N LEU A 283 -17.82 0.81 13.41
CA LEU A 283 -17.04 1.94 13.90
C LEU A 283 -17.96 3.10 14.32
N PRO A 284 -17.63 3.83 15.39
CA PRO A 284 -18.38 5.02 15.79
C PRO A 284 -18.07 6.17 14.84
N ILE A 285 -18.94 6.37 13.84
CA ILE A 285 -18.73 7.33 12.74
C ILE A 285 -18.49 8.76 13.26
N ALA A 286 -19.20 9.17 14.31
CA ALA A 286 -19.07 10.48 14.92
C ALA A 286 -17.66 10.78 15.47
N ASN A 287 -16.86 9.75 15.71
CA ASN A 287 -15.51 9.88 16.26
C ASN A 287 -14.42 9.87 15.18
N ILE A 288 -14.77 9.72 13.89
CA ILE A 288 -13.78 9.65 12.80
C ILE A 288 -13.33 11.08 12.45
N PRO A 289 -12.03 11.42 12.55
CA PRO A 289 -11.51 12.71 12.12
C PRO A 289 -11.67 12.90 10.60
N LEU A 290 -12.13 14.08 10.17
CA LEU A 290 -12.35 14.42 8.77
C LEU A 290 -11.68 15.75 8.39
N GLY A 291 -11.47 15.95 7.08
CA GLY A 291 -10.96 17.21 6.51
C GLY A 291 -9.70 17.73 7.20
N ALA A 292 -9.75 18.99 7.66
CA ALA A 292 -8.61 19.66 8.30
C ALA A 292 -8.10 18.94 9.56
N ALA A 293 -8.97 18.31 10.35
CA ALA A 293 -8.56 17.56 11.53
C ALA A 293 -7.70 16.35 11.14
N LYS A 294 -8.11 15.63 10.10
CA LYS A 294 -7.38 14.47 9.58
C LYS A 294 -6.05 14.87 8.93
N LEU A 295 -6.03 15.97 8.17
CA LEU A 295 -4.80 16.54 7.63
C LEU A 295 -3.82 16.96 8.74
N ASN A 296 -4.33 17.53 9.84
CA ASN A 296 -3.49 17.90 10.98
C ASN A 296 -2.85 16.67 11.66
N LEU A 297 -3.50 15.50 11.67
CA LEU A 297 -2.88 14.25 12.16
C LEU A 297 -1.75 13.79 11.23
N PHE A 298 -1.92 13.90 9.91
CA PHE A 298 -0.84 13.63 8.96
C PHE A 298 0.32 14.62 9.13
N ARG A 299 0.02 15.91 9.31
CA ARG A 299 1.01 16.95 9.60
C ARG A 299 1.87 16.58 10.81
N GLN A 300 1.24 16.19 11.92
CA GLN A 300 1.96 15.78 13.13
C GLN A 300 2.89 14.59 12.87
N ALA A 301 2.44 13.58 12.12
CA ALA A 301 3.28 12.44 11.77
C ALA A 301 4.47 12.85 10.89
N TYR A 302 4.23 13.73 9.90
CA TYR A 302 5.30 14.28 9.08
C TYR A 302 6.32 15.06 9.92
N GLU A 303 5.86 15.99 10.75
CA GLU A 303 6.72 16.83 11.60
C GLU A 303 7.56 15.97 12.55
N ALA A 304 6.94 14.96 13.16
CA ALA A 304 7.61 13.98 14.02
C ALA A 304 8.73 13.24 13.27
N PHE A 305 8.39 12.53 12.19
CA PHE A 305 9.36 11.66 11.51
C PHE A 305 10.42 12.45 10.74
N VAL A 306 10.06 13.52 10.04
CA VAL A 306 11.06 14.36 9.37
C VAL A 306 11.94 15.07 10.40
N GLY A 307 11.36 15.56 11.50
CA GLY A 307 12.09 16.18 12.60
C GLY A 307 13.08 15.24 13.31
N THR A 308 12.84 13.93 13.28
CA THR A 308 13.73 12.89 13.84
C THR A 308 14.66 12.24 12.81
N GLY A 309 14.69 12.78 11.59
CA GLY A 309 15.67 12.49 10.55
C GLY A 309 15.23 11.46 9.51
N TYR A 310 13.96 11.08 9.44
CA TYR A 310 13.45 10.27 8.34
C TYR A 310 13.29 11.10 7.07
N GLN A 311 13.52 10.47 5.91
CA GLN A 311 13.17 11.00 4.61
C GLN A 311 11.70 10.69 4.31
N HIS A 312 10.91 11.70 3.93
CA HIS A 312 9.58 11.48 3.35
C HIS A 312 9.73 10.95 1.93
N ILE A 313 9.53 9.64 1.74
CA ILE A 313 9.65 9.00 0.43
C ILE A 313 8.52 9.49 -0.48
N GLY A 314 7.28 9.43 -0.02
CA GLY A 314 6.16 9.87 -0.83
C GLY A 314 4.86 9.27 -0.34
N MET A 315 3.75 9.96 -0.61
CA MET A 315 2.45 9.66 -0.01
C MET A 315 2.58 9.55 1.52
N ASP A 316 2.42 8.35 2.06
CA ASP A 316 2.42 7.99 3.46
C ASP A 316 3.71 7.29 3.94
N HIS A 317 4.73 7.18 3.10
CA HIS A 317 5.94 6.42 3.42
C HIS A 317 7.12 7.30 3.88
N PHE A 318 7.79 6.85 4.93
CA PHE A 318 9.01 7.43 5.46
C PHE A 318 10.07 6.34 5.66
N ALA A 319 11.33 6.67 5.44
CA ALA A 319 12.44 5.73 5.66
C ALA A 319 13.67 6.48 6.18
N LEU A 320 14.54 5.78 6.91
CA LEU A 320 15.81 6.37 7.34
C LEU A 320 16.67 6.74 6.10
N PRO A 321 17.50 7.80 6.15
CA PRO A 321 18.34 8.18 5.01
C PRO A 321 19.32 7.09 4.57
N SER A 322 19.73 6.23 5.51
CA SER A 322 20.58 5.06 5.25
C SER A 322 19.83 3.89 4.62
N ASP A 323 18.50 3.87 4.64
CA ASP A 323 17.70 2.81 4.03
C ASP A 323 17.77 2.86 2.51
N GLU A 324 17.74 1.68 1.87
CA GLU A 324 17.83 1.54 0.42
C GLU A 324 16.71 2.28 -0.34
N LEU A 325 15.50 2.43 0.23
CA LEU A 325 14.42 3.19 -0.43
C LEU A 325 14.78 4.67 -0.56
N SER A 326 15.36 5.25 0.49
CA SER A 326 15.84 6.63 0.50
C SER A 326 16.95 6.81 -0.53
N GLN A 327 17.93 5.90 -0.53
CA GLN A 327 19.05 5.94 -1.48
C GLN A 327 18.58 5.81 -2.93
N ALA A 328 17.69 4.86 -3.21
CA ALA A 328 17.14 4.64 -4.55
C ALA A 328 16.33 5.85 -5.03
N GLN A 329 15.53 6.46 -4.17
CA GLN A 329 14.80 7.68 -4.53
C GLN A 329 15.75 8.83 -4.86
N ASN A 330 16.80 9.02 -4.07
CA ASN A 330 17.79 10.08 -4.29
C ASN A 330 18.56 9.87 -5.61
N GLN A 331 18.67 8.60 -6.05
CA GLN A 331 19.26 8.20 -7.33
C GLN A 331 18.23 8.09 -8.47
N ARG A 332 16.94 8.34 -8.19
CA ARG A 332 15.80 8.21 -9.13
C ARG A 332 15.62 6.79 -9.69
N THR A 333 15.99 5.79 -8.92
CA THR A 333 15.84 4.36 -9.24
C THR A 333 14.77 3.66 -8.41
N LEU A 334 14.05 4.40 -7.55
CA LEU A 334 12.98 3.84 -6.74
C LEU A 334 11.86 3.32 -7.64
N ASN A 335 11.37 2.14 -7.27
CA ASN A 335 10.34 1.43 -8.00
C ASN A 335 9.15 1.11 -7.08
N ARG A 336 8.05 0.59 -7.64
CA ARG A 336 6.83 0.27 -6.91
C ARG A 336 6.06 -0.85 -7.59
N ASN A 337 5.46 -1.72 -6.78
CA ASN A 337 4.49 -2.74 -7.17
C ASN A 337 3.29 -2.71 -6.21
N PHE A 338 2.44 -3.74 -6.24
CA PHE A 338 1.26 -3.81 -5.37
C PHE A 338 1.58 -3.89 -3.87
N GLN A 339 2.79 -4.34 -3.50
CA GLN A 339 3.26 -4.47 -2.12
C GLN A 339 3.89 -3.15 -1.60
N GLY A 340 4.07 -2.15 -2.46
CA GLY A 340 4.62 -0.84 -2.08
C GLY A 340 5.90 -0.51 -2.82
N TYR A 341 6.70 0.39 -2.23
CA TYR A 341 7.99 0.80 -2.79
C TYR A 341 9.02 -0.32 -2.68
N THR A 342 9.86 -0.45 -3.71
CA THR A 342 10.92 -1.47 -3.78
C THR A 342 12.13 -0.95 -4.56
N VAL A 343 13.32 -1.46 -4.23
CA VAL A 343 14.56 -1.26 -4.99
C VAL A 343 14.88 -2.44 -5.92
N LYS A 344 14.24 -3.59 -5.72
CA LYS A 344 14.43 -4.80 -6.52
C LYS A 344 13.38 -4.85 -7.61
N ALA A 345 13.57 -4.07 -8.68
CA ALA A 345 12.65 -4.10 -9.81
C ALA A 345 12.70 -5.47 -10.50
N ALA A 346 11.59 -6.21 -10.46
CA ALA A 346 11.38 -7.38 -11.31
C ALA A 346 10.54 -6.99 -12.54
N THR A 347 10.85 -7.58 -13.68
CA THR A 347 10.09 -7.33 -14.93
C THR A 347 8.66 -7.87 -14.84
N ASP A 348 8.46 -8.96 -14.09
CA ASP A 348 7.16 -9.58 -13.87
C ASP A 348 6.96 -9.91 -12.39
N VAL A 349 5.74 -9.68 -11.93
CA VAL A 349 5.24 -10.03 -10.61
C VAL A 349 4.19 -11.12 -10.78
N ILE A 350 4.46 -12.31 -10.25
CA ILE A 350 3.53 -13.44 -10.27
C ILE A 350 2.98 -13.63 -8.87
N ALA A 351 1.66 -13.70 -8.76
CA ALA A 351 0.98 -13.68 -7.49
C ALA A 351 0.04 -14.86 -7.34
N PHE A 352 0.07 -15.50 -6.16
CA PHE A 352 -0.67 -16.72 -5.87
C PHE A 352 -1.61 -16.54 -4.68
N GLY A 353 -2.71 -17.27 -4.71
CA GLY A 353 -3.72 -17.24 -3.66
C GLY A 353 -4.93 -16.36 -3.97
N SER A 354 -5.94 -16.41 -3.10
CA SER A 354 -7.19 -15.67 -3.28
C SER A 354 -6.94 -14.16 -3.29
N SER A 355 -7.59 -13.44 -4.21
CA SER A 355 -7.44 -11.98 -4.41
C SER A 355 -6.06 -11.48 -4.86
N ALA A 356 -5.08 -12.37 -5.01
CA ALA A 356 -3.73 -12.04 -5.44
C ALA A 356 -3.73 -11.40 -6.84
N ILE A 357 -2.79 -10.49 -7.08
CA ILE A 357 -2.72 -9.71 -8.32
C ILE A 357 -1.35 -9.89 -8.97
N SER A 358 -1.34 -10.40 -10.21
CA SER A 358 -0.13 -10.50 -11.03
C SER A 358 0.01 -9.29 -11.96
N ASP A 359 1.26 -8.84 -12.19
CA ASP A 359 1.69 -7.89 -13.23
C ASP A 359 2.69 -8.64 -14.11
N VAL A 360 2.21 -9.26 -15.19
CA VAL A 360 3.02 -10.20 -15.99
C VAL A 360 2.82 -9.95 -17.47
N ALA A 361 3.93 -9.86 -18.20
CA ALA A 361 3.96 -9.67 -19.65
C ALA A 361 3.04 -8.55 -20.17
N GLY A 362 3.00 -7.41 -19.45
CA GLY A 362 2.17 -6.27 -19.84
C GLY A 362 0.67 -6.51 -19.65
N ALA A 363 0.29 -7.31 -18.65
CA ALA A 363 -1.09 -7.51 -18.25
C ALA A 363 -1.22 -7.56 -16.72
N TYR A 364 -2.40 -7.16 -16.23
CA TYR A 364 -2.81 -7.38 -14.84
C TYR A 364 -3.86 -8.49 -14.78
N ALA A 365 -3.75 -9.35 -13.78
CA ALA A 365 -4.74 -10.38 -13.49
C ALA A 365 -4.97 -10.49 -11.98
N GLN A 366 -6.23 -10.45 -11.55
CA GLN A 366 -6.62 -10.64 -10.16
C GLN A 366 -7.34 -11.97 -9.98
N ASN A 367 -6.90 -12.74 -8.98
CA ASN A 367 -7.58 -13.96 -8.58
C ASN A 367 -8.90 -13.69 -7.86
N VAL A 368 -9.84 -14.63 -7.96
CA VAL A 368 -11.11 -14.60 -7.21
C VAL A 368 -10.87 -14.48 -5.71
N VAL A 369 -11.72 -13.69 -5.05
CA VAL A 369 -11.62 -13.44 -3.60
C VAL A 369 -12.19 -14.60 -2.79
N ALA A 370 -13.27 -15.23 -3.27
CA ALA A 370 -13.98 -16.25 -2.51
C ALA A 370 -13.24 -17.59 -2.55
N LEU A 371 -12.81 -18.09 -1.38
CA LEU A 371 -12.08 -19.36 -1.26
C LEU A 371 -12.74 -20.56 -1.97
N PRO A 372 -14.08 -20.77 -1.92
CA PRO A 372 -14.69 -21.89 -2.64
C PRO A 372 -14.48 -21.83 -4.16
N GLN A 373 -14.55 -20.64 -4.76
CA GLN A 373 -14.32 -20.43 -6.19
C GLN A 373 -12.84 -20.62 -6.53
N TYR A 374 -11.95 -20.09 -5.69
CA TYR A 374 -10.50 -20.27 -5.81
C TYR A 374 -10.13 -21.76 -5.80
N TYR A 375 -10.63 -22.52 -4.82
CA TYR A 375 -10.37 -23.95 -4.71
C TYR A 375 -10.91 -24.73 -5.90
N ALA A 376 -12.13 -24.44 -6.36
CA ALA A 376 -12.73 -25.13 -7.49
C ALA A 376 -11.91 -24.94 -8.77
N ALA A 377 -11.53 -23.70 -9.10
CA ALA A 377 -10.74 -23.42 -10.29
C ALA A 377 -9.37 -24.10 -10.26
N VAL A 378 -8.64 -24.00 -9.14
CA VAL A 378 -7.31 -24.62 -9.00
C VAL A 378 -7.40 -26.15 -9.05
N ALA A 379 -8.40 -26.77 -8.43
CA ALA A 379 -8.58 -28.22 -8.47
C ALA A 379 -8.88 -28.75 -9.88
N GLU A 380 -9.45 -27.92 -10.75
CA GLU A 380 -9.67 -28.22 -12.17
C GLU A 380 -8.45 -27.93 -13.06
N GLY A 381 -7.32 -27.52 -12.47
CA GLY A 381 -6.11 -27.16 -13.21
C GLY A 381 -6.22 -25.84 -13.98
N ARG A 382 -7.13 -24.95 -13.59
CA ARG A 382 -7.33 -23.63 -14.21
C ARG A 382 -6.86 -22.52 -13.28
N PHE A 383 -6.35 -21.42 -13.83
CA PHE A 383 -6.09 -20.24 -13.02
C PHE A 383 -7.39 -19.62 -12.48
N PRO A 384 -7.42 -19.20 -11.21
CA PRO A 384 -8.61 -18.67 -10.56
C PRO A 384 -8.83 -17.18 -10.84
N VAL A 385 -8.74 -16.74 -12.11
CA VAL A 385 -8.85 -15.32 -12.50
C VAL A 385 -10.29 -14.83 -12.41
N ASP A 386 -10.49 -13.71 -11.72
CA ASP A 386 -11.76 -12.96 -11.64
C ASP A 386 -11.85 -11.89 -12.73
N ARG A 387 -10.79 -11.09 -12.85
CA ARG A 387 -10.72 -9.95 -13.76
C ARG A 387 -9.28 -9.62 -14.11
N GLY A 388 -9.10 -8.91 -15.22
CA GLY A 388 -7.80 -8.41 -15.62
C GLY A 388 -7.86 -7.40 -16.76
N ILE A 389 -6.69 -7.02 -17.26
CA ILE A 389 -6.52 -6.15 -18.42
C ILE A 389 -5.18 -6.42 -19.09
N ALA A 390 -5.17 -6.48 -20.43
CA ALA A 390 -3.95 -6.42 -21.22
C ALA A 390 -3.65 -4.95 -21.55
N LEU A 391 -2.42 -4.51 -21.32
CA LEU A 391 -2.02 -3.12 -21.46
C LEU A 391 -1.76 -2.77 -22.92
N SER A 392 -2.37 -1.68 -23.38
CA SER A 392 -1.97 -1.02 -24.64
C SER A 392 -0.59 -0.39 -24.51
N ASP A 393 0.00 0.06 -25.62
CA ASP A 393 1.29 0.73 -25.57
C ASP A 393 1.20 2.12 -24.90
N ASP A 394 0.07 2.82 -25.05
CA ASP A 394 -0.23 4.05 -24.28
C ASP A 394 -0.32 3.75 -22.78
N ASP A 395 -0.97 2.64 -22.39
CA ASP A 395 -1.06 2.24 -20.99
C ASP A 395 0.32 2.00 -20.38
N LYS A 396 1.20 1.32 -21.11
CA LYS A 396 2.57 1.02 -20.65
C LYS A 396 3.38 2.31 -20.48
N GLN A 397 3.27 3.27 -21.40
CA GLN A 397 3.95 4.56 -21.32
C GLN A 397 3.44 5.38 -20.15
N ARG A 398 2.12 5.56 -20.03
CA ARG A 398 1.50 6.31 -18.92
C ARG A 398 1.76 5.65 -17.57
N ARG A 399 1.78 4.32 -17.50
CA ARG A 399 2.20 3.56 -16.31
C ARG A 399 3.62 3.94 -15.90
N ALA A 400 4.56 3.99 -16.84
CA ALA A 400 5.94 4.35 -16.55
C ALA A 400 6.08 5.80 -16.04
N ILE A 401 5.38 6.75 -16.69
CA ILE A 401 5.34 8.15 -16.27
C ILE A 401 4.77 8.32 -14.87
N ILE A 402 3.56 7.77 -14.62
CA ILE A 402 2.88 7.84 -13.32
C ILE A 402 3.76 7.20 -12.25
N LYS A 403 4.35 6.04 -12.53
CA LYS A 403 5.25 5.35 -11.59
C LYS A 403 6.48 6.19 -11.27
N SER A 404 7.09 6.84 -12.26
CA SER A 404 8.24 7.72 -12.05
C SER A 404 7.88 8.93 -11.19
N ILE A 405 6.74 9.56 -11.44
CA ILE A 405 6.22 10.66 -10.59
C ILE A 405 6.01 10.18 -9.15
N MET A 406 5.33 9.05 -8.98
CA MET A 406 4.97 8.51 -7.66
C MET A 406 6.18 7.98 -6.85
N CYS A 407 7.27 7.58 -7.51
CA CYS A 407 8.46 7.04 -6.85
C CYS A 407 9.61 8.04 -6.75
N ASN A 408 9.91 8.73 -7.84
CA ASN A 408 11.12 9.53 -7.98
C ASN A 408 10.86 11.03 -7.95
N MET A 409 9.59 11.45 -7.83
CA MET A 409 9.19 12.86 -7.83
C MET A 409 9.69 13.61 -9.07
N TRP A 410 9.93 12.88 -10.17
CA TRP A 410 10.56 13.39 -11.37
C TRP A 410 10.25 12.48 -12.57
N VAL A 411 10.15 13.06 -13.76
CA VAL A 411 10.10 12.34 -15.04
C VAL A 411 10.60 13.24 -16.18
N ASP A 412 11.26 12.66 -17.17
CA ASP A 412 11.54 13.30 -18.46
C ASP A 412 10.63 12.71 -19.53
N LEU A 413 9.81 13.56 -20.15
CA LEU A 413 8.84 13.13 -21.17
C LEU A 413 9.51 12.75 -22.49
N ASP A 414 10.77 13.16 -22.73
CA ASP A 414 11.49 12.76 -23.94
C ASP A 414 11.74 11.24 -24.01
N ASP A 415 11.79 10.57 -22.85
CA ASP A 415 11.85 9.10 -22.76
C ASP A 415 10.56 8.42 -23.27
N TYR A 416 9.48 9.17 -23.46
CA TYR A 416 8.14 8.65 -23.78
C TYR A 416 7.50 9.27 -25.04
N GLY A 417 8.32 9.87 -25.93
CA GLY A 417 7.83 10.51 -27.15
C GLY A 417 7.83 12.05 -27.11
N GLY A 418 8.29 12.64 -26.01
CA GLY A 418 8.54 14.06 -25.86
C GLY A 418 7.30 14.90 -25.64
N ARG A 419 7.52 16.21 -25.53
CA ARG A 419 6.47 17.21 -25.21
C ARG A 419 5.24 17.15 -26.12
N ALA A 420 5.45 16.86 -27.41
CA ALA A 420 4.37 16.82 -28.38
C ALA A 420 3.35 15.71 -28.10
N ALA A 421 3.77 14.59 -27.49
CA ALA A 421 2.89 13.49 -27.13
C ALA A 421 2.00 13.79 -25.91
N PHE A 422 2.38 14.80 -25.10
CA PHE A 422 1.75 15.10 -23.81
C PHE A 422 1.40 16.59 -23.66
N GLU A 423 1.04 17.27 -24.77
CA GLU A 423 0.73 18.70 -24.76
C GLU A 423 -0.46 19.04 -23.85
N ASP A 424 -1.51 18.20 -23.86
CA ASP A 424 -2.68 18.37 -23.01
C ASP A 424 -2.32 18.24 -21.52
N GLU A 425 -1.49 17.26 -21.18
CA GLU A 425 -1.00 17.04 -19.82
C GLU A 425 -0.11 18.20 -19.36
N LEU A 426 0.81 18.67 -20.20
CA LEU A 426 1.64 19.84 -19.92
C LEU A 426 0.81 21.11 -19.71
N ASN A 427 -0.27 21.29 -20.47
CA ASN A 427 -1.19 22.40 -20.27
C ASN A 427 -1.97 22.28 -18.95
N ALA A 428 -2.40 21.08 -18.58
CA ALA A 428 -3.07 20.83 -17.30
C ALA A 428 -2.14 21.03 -16.09
N LEU A 429 -0.83 20.76 -16.23
CA LEU A 429 0.18 20.98 -15.19
C LEU A 429 0.39 22.45 -14.85
N ARG A 430 0.08 23.40 -15.75
CA ARG A 430 0.29 24.85 -15.49
C ARG A 430 -0.42 25.33 -14.23
N SER A 431 -1.64 24.87 -13.98
CA SER A 431 -2.35 25.27 -12.75
C SER A 431 -1.71 24.68 -11.49
N LEU A 432 -1.07 23.51 -11.60
CA LEU A 432 -0.32 22.91 -10.48
C LEU A 432 1.04 23.58 -10.27
N GLU A 433 1.64 24.12 -11.34
CA GLU A 433 2.86 24.94 -11.27
C GLU A 433 2.58 26.31 -10.63
N GLU A 434 1.46 26.96 -10.97
CA GLU A 434 0.96 28.17 -10.28
C GLU A 434 0.75 27.94 -8.78
N ASP A 435 0.26 26.75 -8.40
CA ASP A 435 0.12 26.32 -7.00
C ASP A 435 1.45 25.88 -6.36
N ARG A 436 2.57 25.91 -7.10
CA ARG A 436 3.93 25.48 -6.68
C ARG A 436 4.02 23.99 -6.30
N LEU A 437 3.17 23.14 -6.87
CA LEU A 437 3.22 21.68 -6.66
C LEU A 437 4.25 21.01 -7.56
N VAL A 438 4.52 21.60 -8.72
CA VAL A 438 5.45 21.07 -9.72
C VAL A 438 6.27 22.18 -10.32
N GLU A 439 7.41 21.81 -10.90
CA GLU A 439 8.23 22.66 -11.76
C GLU A 439 8.37 21.97 -13.11
N VAL A 440 8.05 22.68 -14.20
CA VAL A 440 8.12 22.14 -15.56
C VAL A 440 9.18 22.90 -16.37
N ASN A 441 10.26 22.22 -16.75
CA ASN A 441 11.31 22.79 -17.60
C ASN A 441 11.48 21.93 -18.86
N GLY A 442 10.95 22.41 -19.99
CA GLY A 442 10.96 21.61 -21.21
C GLY A 442 10.19 20.30 -21.00
N SER A 443 10.78 19.18 -21.39
CA SER A 443 10.22 17.83 -21.20
C SER A 443 10.29 17.34 -19.75
N GLN A 444 11.00 18.05 -18.87
CA GLN A 444 11.27 17.61 -17.50
C GLN A 444 10.23 18.15 -16.53
N LEU A 445 9.64 17.23 -15.78
CA LEU A 445 8.70 17.52 -14.69
C LEU A 445 9.35 17.12 -13.36
N SER A 446 9.42 18.05 -12.41
CA SER A 446 9.82 17.80 -11.02
C SER A 446 8.67 18.09 -10.07
N VAL A 447 8.43 17.22 -9.09
CA VAL A 447 7.43 17.43 -8.03
C VAL A 447 8.10 18.12 -6.84
N THR A 448 7.57 19.26 -6.41
CA THR A 448 8.11 20.03 -5.28
C THR A 448 7.85 19.33 -3.95
N PRO A 449 8.48 19.75 -2.83
CA PRO A 449 8.14 19.22 -1.51
C PRO A 449 6.65 19.37 -1.16
N LEU A 450 6.00 20.46 -1.56
CA LEU A 450 4.56 20.65 -1.41
C LEU A 450 3.78 19.68 -2.31
N GLY A 451 4.17 19.56 -3.58
CA GLY A 451 3.55 18.61 -4.52
C GLY A 451 3.65 17.16 -4.09
N ARG A 452 4.69 16.77 -3.34
CA ARG A 452 4.87 15.41 -2.82
C ARG A 452 3.74 14.98 -1.89
N ILE A 453 3.15 15.91 -1.12
CA ILE A 453 1.97 15.66 -0.29
C ILE A 453 0.76 15.31 -1.17
N PHE A 454 0.65 16.00 -2.31
CA PHE A 454 -0.46 15.87 -3.27
C PHE A 454 -0.04 15.10 -4.54
N VAL A 455 0.92 14.17 -4.43
CA VAL A 455 1.53 13.54 -5.62
C VAL A 455 0.50 12.82 -6.50
N ARG A 456 -0.60 12.33 -5.90
CA ARG A 456 -1.74 11.73 -6.63
C ARG A 456 -2.44 12.72 -7.55
N ASN A 457 -2.54 13.99 -7.16
CA ASN A 457 -3.08 15.07 -7.99
C ASN A 457 -2.15 15.42 -9.16
N VAL A 458 -0.85 15.18 -9.03
CA VAL A 458 0.09 15.31 -10.15
C VAL A 458 -0.04 14.11 -11.09
N ALA A 459 -0.04 12.90 -10.54
CA ALA A 459 -0.14 11.66 -11.31
C ALA A 459 -1.42 11.56 -12.15
N VAL A 460 -2.57 12.01 -11.62
CA VAL A 460 -3.86 11.95 -12.33
C VAL A 460 -3.88 12.75 -13.63
N VAL A 461 -2.98 13.73 -13.79
CA VAL A 461 -2.87 14.48 -15.05
C VAL A 461 -2.53 13.55 -16.21
N PHE A 462 -1.70 12.53 -15.96
CA PHE A 462 -1.25 11.56 -16.96
C PHE A 462 -2.19 10.34 -17.08
N ASP A 463 -3.31 10.33 -16.37
CA ASP A 463 -4.28 9.25 -16.41
C ASP A 463 -5.30 9.45 -17.55
N ALA A 464 -5.18 8.63 -18.60
CA ALA A 464 -6.09 8.66 -19.75
C ALA A 464 -7.54 8.22 -19.43
N TYR A 465 -7.75 7.50 -18.33
CA TYR A 465 -9.06 7.00 -17.89
C TYR A 465 -9.75 8.01 -16.97
N ALA A 466 -9.00 8.78 -16.18
CA ALA A 466 -9.56 9.79 -15.28
C ALA A 466 -10.47 10.81 -15.99
N LYS A 467 -10.14 11.19 -17.24
CA LYS A 467 -10.96 12.07 -18.09
C LYS A 467 -12.28 11.44 -18.54
N LYS A 468 -12.35 10.10 -18.58
CA LYS A 468 -13.51 9.32 -19.06
C LYS A 468 -14.42 8.89 -17.91
N SER A 469 -13.85 8.72 -16.72
CA SER A 469 -14.53 8.15 -15.56
C SER A 469 -15.09 9.22 -14.62
N GLY A 470 -16.26 9.77 -14.93
CA GLY A 470 -17.06 10.54 -13.96
C GLY A 470 -17.74 9.67 -12.87
N GLN A 471 -17.42 8.37 -12.80
CA GLN A 471 -18.25 7.35 -12.11
C GLN A 471 -17.51 6.48 -11.08
N HIS A 472 -16.18 6.57 -10.92
CA HIS A 472 -15.46 5.71 -9.98
C HIS A 472 -15.30 6.33 -8.60
N THR A 473 -15.56 5.53 -7.56
CA THR A 473 -15.42 5.91 -6.15
C THR A 473 -13.99 5.62 -5.71
N PHE A 474 -13.12 6.63 -5.76
CA PHE A 474 -11.78 6.57 -5.18
C PHE A 474 -11.72 7.25 -3.81
N SER A 475 -10.70 6.91 -3.02
CA SER A 475 -10.38 7.66 -1.81
C SER A 475 -10.00 9.10 -2.17
N ARG A 476 -10.37 10.04 -1.30
CA ARG A 476 -10.01 11.44 -1.46
C ARG A 476 -8.50 11.67 -1.29
N THR A 477 -8.01 12.78 -1.83
CA THR A 477 -6.59 13.13 -1.86
C THR A 477 -6.08 13.73 -0.55
N VAL A 478 -6.97 14.25 0.28
CA VAL A 478 -6.67 14.84 1.60
C VAL A 478 -7.21 13.99 2.75
#